data_AF-A0A645HH20-F1
#
_entry.id   AF-A0A645HH20-F1
#
_cell.length_a   1.000
_cell.length_b   1.000
_cell.length_c   1.000
_cell.angle_alpha   90.00
_cell.angle_beta   90.00
_cell.angle_gamma   90.00
#
_symmetry.space_group_name_H-M   'P 1'
#
loop_
_entity.id
_entity.type
_entity.pdbx_description
1 polymer ?
#
loop_
_entity_poly.entity_id
_entity_poly.type
_entity_poly.pdbx_seq_one_letter_code
_entity_poly.pdbx_strand_id
1 'polypeptide(L)'
;MKLLGVEEDRELGMVLRVAGADLMDGTPILDIKPYLPYVDAHPEAKGGFAPAPPERRLTVDCPAEFLEVLPEGSRAALLGVLAEDPRPAYQDDRSRVYGFGFAGAEVKFSVDGRRLTVLSVTKN
;
A
#
# COMPACT_ATOMS: atom_id res chain seq x y z
N MET A 1 14.86 -3.03 -0.90
CA MET A 1 15.86 -2.72 0.14
C MET A 1 16.97 -1.84 -0.42
N LYS A 2 17.51 -0.90 0.37
CA LYS A 2 18.63 0.00 0.03
C LYS A 2 19.63 0.03 1.18
N LEU A 3 20.94 -0.04 0.88
CA LEU A 3 21.99 0.21 1.87
C LEU A 3 22.09 1.71 2.16
N LEU A 4 21.96 2.07 3.44
CA LEU A 4 22.09 3.43 3.94
C LEU A 4 23.50 3.71 4.46
N GLY A 5 24.15 2.70 5.04
CA GLY A 5 25.47 2.82 5.61
C GLY A 5 25.99 1.52 6.19
N VAL A 6 27.28 1.54 6.49
CA VAL A 6 28.02 0.47 7.15
C VAL A 6 28.73 1.09 8.34
N GLU A 7 28.52 0.53 9.53
CA GLU A 7 29.07 1.08 10.77
C GLU A 7 29.54 -0.05 11.70
N GLU A 8 30.52 0.27 12.54
CA GLU A 8 30.99 -0.64 13.58
C GLU A 8 30.23 -0.34 14.88
N ASP A 9 29.55 -1.36 15.39
CA ASP A 9 28.87 -1.35 16.68
C ASP A 9 29.62 -2.21 17.70
N ARG A 10 29.63 -1.78 18.95
CA ARG A 10 30.41 -2.41 20.02
C ARG A 10 29.87 -3.79 20.43
N GLU A 11 28.57 -4.02 20.30
CA GLU A 11 27.91 -5.27 20.71
C GLU A 11 27.62 -6.17 19.51
N LEU A 12 27.19 -5.57 18.39
CA LEU A 12 26.76 -6.30 17.20
C LEU A 12 27.89 -6.49 16.17
N GLY A 13 29.02 -5.78 16.32
CA GLY A 13 30.10 -5.80 15.34
C GLY A 13 29.75 -4.97 14.11
N MET A 14 30.03 -5.49 12.90
CA MET A 14 29.75 -4.75 11.66
C MET A 14 28.24 -4.74 11.36
N VAL A 15 27.64 -3.56 11.32
CA VAL A 15 26.20 -3.35 11.10
C VAL A 15 25.94 -2.71 9.74
N LEU A 16 24.99 -3.29 9.00
CA LEU A 16 24.44 -2.71 7.77
C LEU A 16 23.12 -2.01 8.07
N ARG A 17 23.09 -0.68 7.95
CA ARG A 17 21.83 0.07 8.01
C ARG A 17 21.14 0.01 6.66
N VAL A 18 19.91 -0.50 6.61
CA VAL A 18 19.15 -0.67 5.37
C VAL A 18 17.75 -0.08 5.48
N ALA A 19 17.17 0.36 4.37
CA ALA A 19 15.78 0.81 4.27
C ALA A 19 14.98 -0.08 3.32
N GLY A 20 13.67 -0.22 3.58
CA GLY A 20 12.75 -0.97 2.72
C GLY A 20 13.06 -2.47 2.67
N ALA A 21 13.50 -3.03 3.80
CA ALA A 21 13.46 -4.47 4.04
C ALA A 21 12.08 -4.83 4.58
N ASP A 22 11.49 -5.89 4.06
CA ASP A 22 10.21 -6.43 4.51
C ASP A 22 10.49 -7.74 5.26
N LEU A 23 11.03 -7.61 6.46
CA LEU A 23 11.47 -8.72 7.32
C LEU A 23 10.94 -8.49 8.73
N MET A 24 10.47 -9.55 9.39
CA MET A 24 10.16 -9.48 10.82
C MET A 24 11.45 -9.32 11.64
N ASP A 25 11.33 -8.71 12.81
CA ASP A 25 12.46 -8.60 13.73
C ASP A 25 13.02 -9.99 14.10
N GLY A 26 14.35 -10.10 14.20
CA GLY A 26 15.05 -11.36 14.46
C GLY A 26 15.11 -12.34 13.28
N THR A 27 14.63 -11.98 12.07
CA THR A 27 14.74 -12.84 10.89
C THR A 27 16.22 -13.16 10.58
N PRO A 28 16.66 -14.43 10.58
CA PRO A 28 18.06 -14.77 10.30
C PRO A 28 18.48 -14.43 8.87
N ILE A 29 19.63 -13.76 8.72
CA ILE A 29 20.24 -13.48 7.41
C ILE A 29 21.28 -14.54 7.10
N LEU A 30 21.11 -15.24 5.99
CA LEU A 30 22.00 -16.34 5.59
C LEU A 30 23.15 -15.90 4.69
N ASP A 31 22.89 -14.91 3.82
CA ASP A 31 23.86 -14.44 2.84
C ASP A 31 23.56 -13.00 2.42
N ILE A 32 24.61 -12.26 2.02
CA ILE A 32 24.52 -10.87 1.58
C ILE A 32 25.26 -10.76 0.24
N LYS A 33 24.54 -10.33 -0.80
CA LYS A 33 25.09 -10.14 -2.15
C LYS A 33 24.88 -8.71 -2.64
N PRO A 34 25.82 -8.16 -3.44
CA PRO A 34 25.57 -6.90 -4.12
C PRO A 34 24.45 -7.09 -5.16
N TYR A 35 23.56 -6.11 -5.26
CA TYR A 35 22.60 -6.04 -6.36
C TYR A 35 23.29 -5.47 -7.60
N LEU A 36 23.29 -6.24 -8.67
CA LEU A 36 23.92 -5.93 -9.95
C LEU A 36 22.82 -5.78 -11.02
N PRO A 37 22.41 -4.55 -11.38
CA PRO A 37 21.25 -4.32 -12.24
C PRO A 37 21.29 -5.05 -13.59
N TYR A 38 22.48 -5.28 -14.15
CA TYR A 38 22.65 -5.91 -15.46
C TYR A 38 22.44 -7.44 -15.45
N VAL A 39 22.40 -8.08 -14.27
CA VAL A 39 22.12 -9.52 -14.11
C VAL A 39 20.90 -9.79 -13.23
N ASP A 40 20.62 -8.93 -12.25
CA ASP A 40 19.55 -9.16 -11.28
C ASP A 40 18.21 -8.53 -11.71
N ALA A 41 18.23 -7.44 -12.49
CA ALA A 41 17.01 -6.78 -12.93
C ALA A 41 16.38 -7.55 -14.11
N HIS A 42 15.10 -7.88 -13.98
CA HIS A 42 14.29 -8.51 -15.03
C HIS A 42 13.05 -7.64 -15.30
N PRO A 43 13.17 -6.52 -16.05
CA PRO A 43 12.07 -5.60 -16.31
C PRO A 43 10.85 -6.25 -16.99
N GLU A 44 11.06 -7.35 -17.70
CA GLU A 44 10.06 -8.13 -18.41
C GLU A 44 9.38 -9.21 -17.55
N ALA A 45 9.74 -9.32 -16.28
CA ALA A 45 9.13 -10.27 -15.36
C ALA A 45 7.61 -10.12 -15.32
N LYS A 46 6.88 -11.23 -15.42
CA LYS A 46 5.41 -11.27 -15.38
C LYS A 46 4.94 -11.68 -13.99
N GLY A 47 3.77 -11.16 -13.58
CA GLY A 47 3.17 -11.47 -12.27
C GLY A 47 2.83 -12.96 -12.04
N GLY A 48 2.79 -13.78 -13.09
CA GLY A 48 2.54 -15.22 -13.00
C GLY A 48 1.18 -15.52 -12.40
N PHE A 49 1.15 -15.89 -11.12
CA PHE A 49 -0.06 -16.14 -10.33
C PHE A 49 -0.70 -14.87 -9.75
N ALA A 50 0.03 -13.75 -9.70
CA ALA A 50 -0.54 -12.47 -9.29
C ALA A 50 -1.49 -11.97 -10.38
N PRO A 51 -2.69 -11.46 -10.01
CA PRO A 51 -3.59 -10.85 -10.97
C PRO A 51 -2.89 -9.67 -11.66
N ALA A 52 -3.31 -9.38 -12.90
CA ALA A 52 -2.87 -8.17 -13.57
C ALA A 52 -3.20 -6.95 -12.69
N PRO A 53 -2.36 -5.90 -12.67
CA PRO A 53 -2.73 -4.66 -12.03
C PRO A 53 -4.09 -4.21 -12.58
N PRO A 54 -5.01 -3.69 -11.75
CA PRO A 54 -6.29 -3.21 -12.23
C PRO A 54 -6.06 -2.22 -13.37
N GLU A 55 -6.57 -2.53 -14.57
CA GLU A 55 -6.26 -1.77 -15.79
C GLU A 55 -6.73 -0.30 -15.70
N ARG A 56 -7.66 0.01 -14.78
CA ARG A 56 -8.34 1.30 -14.69
C ARG A 56 -8.74 1.65 -13.27
N ARG A 57 -8.51 2.90 -12.91
CA ARG A 57 -9.00 3.53 -11.68
C ARG A 57 -10.53 3.58 -11.63
N LEU A 58 -11.10 3.43 -10.44
CA LEU A 58 -12.51 3.66 -10.17
C LEU A 58 -12.84 5.16 -10.19
N THR A 59 -14.06 5.49 -10.61
CA THR A 59 -14.64 6.81 -10.37
C THR A 59 -15.08 6.87 -8.91
N VAL A 60 -14.45 7.75 -8.14
CA VAL A 60 -14.76 7.94 -6.72
C VAL A 60 -15.85 9.00 -6.57
N ASP A 61 -16.94 8.62 -5.93
CA ASP A 61 -18.02 9.48 -5.50
C ASP A 61 -17.90 9.67 -3.98
N CYS A 62 -17.36 10.82 -3.58
CA CYS A 62 -17.12 11.16 -2.19
C CYS A 62 -17.75 12.53 -1.88
N PRO A 63 -18.85 12.56 -1.11
CA PRO A 63 -19.43 13.80 -0.61
C PRO A 63 -18.39 14.68 0.11
N ALA A 64 -18.47 16.00 -0.11
CA ALA A 64 -17.48 16.94 0.40
C ALA A 64 -17.41 16.93 1.93
N GLU A 65 -18.55 16.74 2.61
CA GLU A 65 -18.65 16.65 4.07
C GLU A 65 -17.77 15.53 4.67
N PHE A 66 -17.57 14.43 3.94
CA PHE A 66 -16.72 13.33 4.40
C PHE A 66 -15.23 13.65 4.27
N LEU A 67 -14.85 14.45 3.28
CA LEU A 67 -13.47 14.93 3.14
C LEU A 67 -13.12 15.94 4.23
N GLU A 68 -14.11 16.72 4.71
CA GLU A 68 -13.90 17.72 5.76
C GLU A 68 -13.56 17.10 7.13
N VAL A 69 -13.94 15.84 7.37
CA VAL A 69 -13.53 15.07 8.56
C VAL A 69 -12.02 14.87 8.62
N LEU A 70 -11.35 14.84 7.46
CA LEU A 70 -9.94 14.54 7.31
C LEU A 70 -9.07 15.81 7.26
N PRO A 71 -7.82 15.73 7.73
CA PRO A 71 -6.83 16.78 7.50
C PRO A 71 -6.69 17.08 6.01
N GLU A 72 -6.55 18.36 5.64
CA GLU A 72 -6.50 18.81 4.25
C GLU A 72 -5.44 18.07 3.42
N GLY A 73 -4.25 17.88 3.97
CA GLY A 73 -3.15 17.16 3.32
C GLY A 73 -3.43 15.68 3.03
N SER A 74 -4.42 15.08 3.68
CA SER A 74 -4.78 13.66 3.54
C SER A 74 -5.90 13.42 2.53
N ARG A 75 -6.65 14.46 2.13
CA ARG A 75 -7.85 14.33 1.28
C ARG A 75 -7.55 13.78 -0.10
N ALA A 76 -6.54 14.35 -0.77
CA ALA A 76 -6.12 13.90 -2.10
C ALA A 76 -5.58 12.46 -2.07
N ALA A 77 -4.87 12.10 -1.00
CA ALA A 77 -4.35 10.75 -0.80
C ALA A 77 -5.48 9.73 -0.61
N LEU A 78 -6.54 10.06 0.15
CA LEU A 78 -7.71 9.19 0.27
C LEU A 78 -8.34 8.93 -1.09
N LEU A 79 -8.62 9.98 -1.86
CA LEU A 79 -9.24 9.83 -3.18
C LEU A 79 -8.39 8.98 -4.12
N GLY A 80 -7.07 9.11 -4.05
CA GLY A 80 -6.14 8.24 -4.77
C GLY A 80 -6.27 6.77 -4.37
N VAL A 81 -6.24 6.47 -3.07
CA VAL A 81 -6.39 5.09 -2.56
C VAL A 81 -7.72 4.48 -2.99
N LEU A 82 -8.82 5.22 -2.86
CA LEU A 82 -10.14 4.75 -3.28
C LEU A 82 -10.22 4.52 -4.79
N ALA A 83 -9.54 5.35 -5.59
CA ALA A 83 -9.51 5.19 -7.04
C ALA A 83 -8.73 3.95 -7.50
N GLU A 84 -7.78 3.45 -6.70
CA GLU A 84 -7.01 2.22 -6.98
C GLU A 84 -7.75 0.92 -6.59
N ASP A 85 -9.04 1.02 -6.22
CA ASP A 85 -9.88 -0.11 -5.79
C ASP A 85 -9.29 -0.91 -4.61
N PRO A 86 -9.45 -0.43 -3.36
CA PRO A 86 -8.87 -1.08 -2.18
C PRO A 86 -9.62 -2.36 -1.75
N ARG A 87 -10.59 -2.85 -2.53
CA ARG A 87 -11.28 -4.10 -2.23
C ARG A 87 -10.33 -5.29 -2.48
N PRO A 88 -10.49 -6.41 -1.75
CA PRO A 88 -9.81 -7.64 -2.12
C PRO A 88 -10.21 -8.10 -3.52
N ALA A 89 -9.25 -8.36 -4.40
CA ALA A 89 -9.47 -8.68 -5.82
C ALA A 89 -10.37 -9.91 -6.10
N TYR A 90 -10.58 -10.76 -5.09
CA TYR A 90 -11.45 -11.94 -5.16
C TYR A 90 -12.90 -11.66 -4.72
N GLN A 91 -13.26 -10.42 -4.41
CA GLN A 91 -14.60 -10.02 -3.97
C GLN A 91 -15.22 -9.01 -4.95
N ASP A 92 -16.37 -9.36 -5.52
CA ASP A 92 -17.15 -8.48 -6.40
C ASP A 92 -18.65 -8.52 -6.04
N ASP A 93 -18.94 -8.20 -4.79
CA ASP A 93 -20.32 -8.09 -4.28
C ASP A 93 -20.71 -6.61 -4.14
N ARG A 94 -21.71 -6.19 -4.93
CA ARG A 94 -22.25 -4.83 -4.95
C ARG A 94 -22.99 -4.43 -3.68
N SER A 95 -23.52 -5.41 -2.95
CA SER A 95 -24.23 -5.19 -1.68
C SER A 95 -23.29 -5.05 -0.49
N ARG A 96 -22.00 -5.37 -0.69
CA ARG A 96 -21.02 -5.39 0.39
C ARG A 96 -20.48 -3.99 0.67
N VAL A 97 -20.42 -3.67 1.97
CA VAL A 97 -19.72 -2.50 2.50
C VAL A 97 -18.33 -2.93 2.93
N TYR A 98 -17.33 -2.21 2.43
CA TYR A 98 -15.93 -2.35 2.79
C TYR A 98 -15.54 -1.21 3.72
N GLY A 99 -14.51 -1.42 4.54
CA GLY A 99 -13.97 -0.37 5.37
C GLY A 99 -12.51 -0.55 5.70
N PHE A 100 -11.80 0.57 5.85
CA PHE A 100 -10.42 0.61 6.32
C PHE A 100 -10.15 1.90 7.11
N GLY A 101 -9.10 1.86 7.93
CA GLY A 101 -8.62 3.04 8.66
C GLY A 101 -7.69 3.90 7.81
N PHE A 102 -7.89 5.22 7.84
CA PHE A 102 -7.08 6.19 7.10
C PHE A 102 -6.97 7.52 7.85
N ALA A 103 -5.75 7.99 8.08
CA ALA A 103 -5.46 9.28 8.73
C ALA A 103 -6.27 9.56 10.02
N GLY A 104 -6.47 8.52 10.86
CA GLY A 104 -7.22 8.62 12.12
C GLY A 104 -8.74 8.54 11.99
N ALA A 105 -9.27 8.15 10.82
CA ALA A 105 -10.70 7.93 10.61
C ALA A 105 -10.99 6.54 10.03
N GLU A 106 -12.18 6.01 10.29
CA GLU A 106 -12.75 4.85 9.61
C GLU A 106 -13.48 5.33 8.33
N VAL A 107 -13.09 4.79 7.18
CA VAL A 107 -13.72 5.05 5.89
C VAL A 107 -14.53 3.82 5.49
N LYS A 108 -15.81 4.00 5.15
CA LYS A 108 -16.67 2.93 4.59
C LYS A 108 -17.13 3.29 3.20
N PHE A 109 -17.15 2.30 2.32
CA PHE A 109 -17.52 2.47 0.91
C PHE A 109 -18.14 1.20 0.33
N SER A 110 -18.86 1.35 -0.78
CA SER A 110 -19.31 0.25 -1.63
C SER A 110 -18.84 0.49 -3.06
N VAL A 111 -18.86 -0.57 -3.88
CA VAL A 111 -18.49 -0.47 -5.29
C VAL A 111 -19.54 -1.17 -6.15
N ASP A 112 -20.03 -0.45 -7.16
CA ASP A 112 -20.90 -0.98 -8.21
C ASP A 112 -20.23 -0.77 -9.58
N GLY A 113 -19.71 -1.86 -10.15
CA GLY A 113 -18.96 -1.84 -11.39
C GLY A 113 -17.70 -0.99 -11.28
N ARG A 114 -17.74 0.23 -11.81
CA ARG A 114 -16.61 1.18 -11.85
C ARG A 114 -16.77 2.39 -10.92
N ARG A 115 -17.86 2.43 -10.14
CA ARG A 115 -18.14 3.53 -9.23
C ARG A 115 -17.91 3.07 -7.80
N LEU A 116 -16.99 3.73 -7.11
CA LEU A 116 -16.85 3.62 -5.68
C LEU A 116 -17.65 4.75 -5.03
N THR A 117 -18.54 4.42 -4.10
CA THR A 117 -19.32 5.39 -3.34
C THR A 117 -18.88 5.37 -1.89
N VAL A 118 -18.42 6.51 -1.37
CA VAL A 118 -18.10 6.67 0.04
C VAL A 118 -19.40 6.80 0.82
N LEU A 119 -19.59 5.92 1.81
CA LEU A 119 -20.79 5.83 2.63
C LEU A 119 -20.65 6.56 3.96
N SER A 120 -19.43 6.56 4.54
CA SER A 120 -19.13 7.30 5.77
C SER A 120 -17.64 7.52 5.95
N VAL A 121 -17.28 8.63 6.59
CA VAL A 121 -15.94 8.86 7.16
C VAL A 121 -16.12 9.35 8.60
N THR A 122 -15.60 8.59 9.56
CA THR A 122 -15.83 8.84 10.99
C THR A 122 -14.49 8.87 11.72
N LYS A 123 -14.23 9.90 12.54
CA LYS A 123 -13.01 9.92 13.38
C LYS A 123 -13.04 8.79 14.41
N ASN A 124 -11.90 8.14 14.58
CA ASN A 124 -11.65 7.19 15.66
C ASN A 124 -11.32 7.91 16.97
#